data_AF-A0A961RYV3-F1
#
_entry.id   AF-A0A961RYV3-F1
#
_cell.length_a   1.000
_cell.length_b   1.000
_cell.length_c   1.000
_cell.angle_alpha   90.00
_cell.angle_beta   90.00
_cell.angle_gamma   90.00
#
_symmetry.space_group_name_H-M   'P 1'
#
loop_
_entity.id
_entity.type
_entity.pdbx_description
1 polymer ?
#
loop_
_entity_poly.entity_id
_entity_poly.type
_entity_poly.pdbx_seq_one_letter_code
_entity_poly.pdbx_strand_id
1 'polypeptide(L)'
;MEGVSTTGVLVLLLLLQVKHWLFDGPMQTKRMVMEKGRYGQPAGLIHSGLQGVGSIACLAIVGAGGIASLALGLADAAVHYHVDYAKQQIVMSRRWSYDDSFFWWAMTFDQMLHQITYIAIAAAVSVWAM
;
A
#
# COMPACT_ATOMS: atom_id res chain seq x y z
N MET A 1 -18.28 8.46 -16.43
CA MET A 1 -17.08 9.13 -15.92
C MET A 1 -15.99 8.89 -16.93
N GLU A 2 -15.36 9.92 -17.46
CA GLU A 2 -14.13 9.74 -18.24
C GLU A 2 -13.09 9.15 -17.29
N GLY A 3 -12.38 8.09 -17.71
CA GLY A 3 -11.32 7.50 -16.91
C GLY A 3 -10.11 8.45 -16.77
N VAL A 4 -9.09 8.00 -16.05
CA VAL A 4 -7.84 8.73 -15.86
C VAL A 4 -6.96 8.59 -17.11
N SER A 5 -6.48 9.72 -17.66
CA SER A 5 -5.60 9.75 -18.83
C SER A 5 -4.25 9.06 -18.56
N THR A 6 -3.48 8.72 -19.59
CA THR A 6 -2.15 8.10 -19.44
C THR A 6 -1.22 8.95 -18.57
N THR A 7 -1.19 10.27 -18.78
CA THR A 7 -0.42 11.19 -17.91
C THR A 7 -0.93 11.16 -16.48
N GLY A 8 -2.26 11.11 -16.29
CA GLY A 8 -2.87 10.97 -14.97
C GLY A 8 -2.49 9.66 -14.28
N VAL A 9 -2.35 8.55 -15.02
CA VAL A 9 -1.88 7.26 -14.50
C VAL A 9 -0.43 7.35 -14.03
N LEU A 10 0.45 8.00 -14.79
CA LEU A 10 1.85 8.19 -14.38
C LEU A 10 1.94 9.04 -13.11
N VAL A 11 1.16 10.12 -13.04
CA VAL A 11 1.05 10.95 -11.83
C VAL A 11 0.50 10.14 -10.66
N LEU A 12 -0.54 9.32 -10.88
CA LEU A 12 -1.11 8.47 -9.85
C LEU A 12 -0.06 7.50 -9.30
N LEU A 13 0.66 6.77 -10.15
CA LEU A 13 1.68 5.83 -9.71
C LEU A 13 2.79 6.51 -8.89
N LEU A 14 3.24 7.69 -9.32
CA LEU A 14 4.21 8.48 -8.56
C LEU A 14 3.65 8.87 -7.18
N LEU A 15 2.42 9.38 -7.13
CA LEU A 15 1.76 9.74 -5.87
C LEU A 15 1.60 8.53 -4.96
N LEU A 16 1.18 7.37 -5.51
CA LEU A 16 1.03 6.14 -4.75
C LEU A 16 2.36 5.64 -4.16
N GLN A 17 3.45 5.75 -4.93
CA GLN A 17 4.79 5.40 -4.49
C GLN A 17 5.32 6.32 -3.38
N VAL A 18 5.16 7.65 -3.53
CA VAL A 18 5.59 8.64 -2.54
C VAL A 18 4.79 8.46 -1.24
N LYS A 19 3.47 8.28 -1.35
CA LYS A 19 2.58 7.93 -0.24
C LYS A 19 3.10 6.72 0.53
N HIS A 20 3.40 5.64 -0.20
CA HIS A 20 3.77 4.38 0.42
C HIS A 20 5.04 4.54 1.22
N TRP A 21 6.08 5.11 0.61
CA TRP A 21 7.33 5.42 1.28
C TRP A 21 7.13 6.31 2.51
N LEU A 22 6.26 7.32 2.42
CA LEU A 22 5.99 8.23 3.53
C LEU A 22 5.39 7.51 4.75
N PHE A 23 4.38 6.64 4.53
CA PHE A 23 3.66 5.94 5.60
C PHE A 23 4.35 4.66 6.09
N ASP A 24 5.14 3.99 5.25
CA ASP A 24 5.98 2.84 5.64
C ASP A 24 7.34 3.27 6.20
N GLY A 25 7.76 4.52 5.98
CA GLY A 25 9.02 5.07 6.46
C GLY A 25 8.79 6.15 7.52
N PRO A 26 8.94 7.46 7.17
CA PRO A 26 8.96 8.56 8.14
C PRO A 26 7.79 8.61 9.12
N MET A 27 6.59 8.23 8.69
CA MET A 27 5.38 8.28 9.54
C MET A 27 5.07 6.95 10.24
N GLN A 28 5.84 5.89 9.97
CA GLN A 28 5.64 4.60 10.62
C GLN A 28 6.25 4.61 12.01
N THR A 29 5.41 4.45 13.03
CA THR A 29 5.90 4.38 14.42
C THR A 29 6.38 2.96 14.78
N LYS A 30 7.27 2.85 15.76
CA LYS A 30 7.68 1.55 16.30
C LYS A 30 6.49 0.69 16.75
N ARG A 31 5.44 1.31 17.30
CA ARG A 31 4.22 0.62 17.72
C ARG A 31 3.50 0.00 16.52
N MET A 32 3.37 0.73 15.40
CA MET A 32 2.78 0.22 14.16
C MET A 32 3.57 -0.99 13.62
N VAL A 33 4.90 -0.92 13.61
CA VAL A 33 5.76 -2.03 13.17
C VAL A 33 5.57 -3.28 14.03
N MET A 34 5.50 -3.13 15.35
CA MET A 34 5.32 -4.26 16.27
C MET A 34 3.91 -4.85 16.18
N GLU A 35 2.89 -4.02 16.01
CA GLU A 35 1.49 -4.44 16.02
C GLU A 35 1.02 -4.99 14.67
N LYS A 36 1.59 -4.59 13.53
CA LYS A 36 1.22 -5.19 12.23
C LYS A 36 1.58 -6.67 12.11
N GLY A 37 2.50 -7.17 12.93
CA GLY A 37 2.77 -8.60 13.10
C GLY A 37 1.79 -9.34 14.02
N ARG A 38 0.73 -8.69 14.50
CA ARG A 38 -0.29 -9.28 15.38
C ARG A 38 -1.67 -8.96 14.84
N TYR A 39 -2.39 -9.99 14.41
CA TYR A 39 -3.66 -9.81 13.73
C TYR A 39 -4.67 -9.03 14.59
N GLY A 40 -5.38 -8.08 13.99
CA GLY A 40 -6.36 -7.21 14.63
C GLY A 40 -5.81 -6.10 15.55
N GLN A 41 -4.49 -5.95 15.72
CA GLN A 41 -3.98 -4.93 16.65
C GLN A 41 -4.18 -3.49 16.13
N PRO A 42 -4.59 -2.55 17.01
CA PRO A 42 -5.03 -1.22 16.59
C PRO A 42 -4.01 -0.42 15.78
N ALA A 43 -2.73 -0.36 16.20
CA ALA A 43 -1.73 0.42 15.48
C ALA A 43 -1.37 -0.19 14.13
N GLY A 44 -1.46 -1.52 14.00
CA GLY A 44 -1.34 -2.20 12.70
C GLY A 44 -2.47 -1.83 11.75
N LEU A 45 -3.71 -1.81 12.25
CA LEU A 45 -4.89 -1.38 11.49
C LEU A 45 -4.86 0.12 11.14
N ILE A 46 -4.38 0.98 12.06
CA ILE A 46 -4.20 2.41 11.79
C ILE A 46 -3.18 2.61 10.68
N HIS A 47 -2.06 1.87 10.70
CA HIS A 47 -1.04 1.99 9.67
C HIS A 47 -1.57 1.67 8.28
N SER A 48 -2.26 0.54 8.10
CA SER A 48 -2.86 0.19 6.81
C SER A 48 -4.03 1.12 6.45
N GLY A 49 -4.77 1.62 7.45
CA GLY A 49 -5.80 2.64 7.25
C GLY A 49 -5.24 3.96 6.71
N LEU A 50 -4.07 4.41 7.18
CA LEU A 50 -3.39 5.59 6.65
C LEU A 50 -2.98 5.40 5.18
N GLN A 51 -2.51 4.21 4.82
CA GLN A 51 -2.21 3.86 3.43
C GLN A 51 -3.46 3.96 2.55
N GLY A 52 -4.58 3.37 2.98
CA GLY A 52 -5.86 3.47 2.28
C GLY A 52 -6.37 4.89 2.14
N VAL A 53 -6.36 5.70 3.21
CA VAL A 53 -6.75 7.12 3.17
C VAL A 53 -5.86 7.91 2.22
N GLY A 54 -4.56 7.65 2.23
CA GLY A 54 -3.63 8.22 1.27
C GLY A 54 -3.99 7.86 -0.17
N SER A 55 -4.35 6.61 -0.43
CA SER A 55 -4.77 6.15 -1.77
C SER A 55 -6.05 6.82 -2.25
N ILE A 56 -7.02 7.06 -1.36
CA ILE A 56 -8.21 7.87 -1.68
C ILE A 56 -7.79 9.28 -2.12
N ALA A 57 -6.86 9.91 -1.38
CA ALA A 57 -6.37 11.25 -1.71
C ALA A 57 -5.63 11.28 -3.06
N CYS A 58 -4.74 10.32 -3.33
CA CYS A 58 -4.04 10.21 -4.60
C CYS A 58 -5.01 10.03 -5.78
N LEU A 59 -6.03 9.18 -5.62
CA LEU A 59 -7.06 8.94 -6.63
C LEU A 59 -7.92 10.19 -6.88
N ALA A 60 -8.27 10.92 -5.84
CA ALA A 60 -9.01 12.18 -5.97
C ALA A 60 -8.20 13.26 -6.72
N ILE A 61 -6.88 13.34 -6.50
CA ILE A 61 -5.99 14.31 -7.18
C ILE A 61 -5.99 14.09 -8.70
N VAL A 62 -6.04 12.83 -9.17
CA VAL A 62 -6.07 12.51 -10.61
C VAL A 62 -7.48 12.47 -11.19
N GLY A 63 -8.49 12.90 -10.42
CA GLY A 63 -9.87 13.00 -10.88
C GLY A 63 -10.65 11.68 -10.92
N ALA A 64 -10.20 10.64 -10.22
CA ALA A 64 -10.97 9.40 -10.10
C ALA A 64 -12.27 9.65 -9.32
N GLY A 65 -13.38 9.05 -9.77
CA GLY A 65 -14.70 9.26 -9.17
C GLY A 65 -14.76 8.83 -7.71
N GLY A 66 -15.47 9.59 -6.87
CA GLY A 66 -15.44 9.43 -5.40
C GLY A 66 -15.78 8.02 -4.90
N ILE A 67 -16.75 7.33 -5.51
CA ILE A 67 -17.10 5.94 -5.15
C ILE A 67 -15.95 4.98 -5.47
N ALA A 68 -15.33 5.12 -6.65
CA ALA A 68 -14.19 4.31 -7.05
C ALA A 68 -12.99 4.58 -6.14
N SER A 69 -12.72 5.86 -5.83
CA SER A 69 -11.64 6.25 -4.91
C SER A 69 -11.82 5.62 -3.52
N LEU A 70 -13.03 5.67 -2.96
CA LEU A 70 -13.33 5.06 -1.66
C LEU A 70 -13.17 3.54 -1.70
N ALA A 71 -13.73 2.87 -2.71
CA ALA A 71 -13.66 1.42 -2.83
C ALA A 71 -12.20 0.93 -2.99
N LEU A 72 -11.42 1.59 -3.85
CA LEU A 72 -10.03 1.24 -4.10
C LEU A 72 -9.12 1.58 -2.91
N GLY A 73 -9.38 2.67 -2.18
CA GLY A 73 -8.65 2.99 -0.95
C GLY A 73 -8.92 2.00 0.18
N LEU A 74 -10.17 1.53 0.33
CA LEU A 74 -10.49 0.46 1.28
C LEU A 74 -9.84 -0.88 0.88
N ALA A 75 -9.84 -1.18 -0.42
CA ALA A 75 -9.14 -2.36 -0.95
C ALA A 75 -7.62 -2.27 -0.69
N ASP A 76 -7.02 -1.11 -0.90
CA ASP A 76 -5.60 -0.86 -0.60
C ASP A 76 -5.30 -1.08 0.88
N ALA A 77 -6.09 -0.50 1.79
CA ALA A 77 -5.92 -0.72 3.22
C ALA A 77 -6.00 -2.22 3.59
N ALA A 78 -6.95 -2.95 2.99
CA ALA A 78 -7.10 -4.38 3.23
C ALA A 78 -5.89 -5.18 2.70
N VAL A 79 -5.47 -4.96 1.45
CA VAL A 79 -4.33 -5.65 0.85
C VAL A 79 -3.05 -5.32 1.61
N HIS A 80 -2.81 -4.03 1.88
CA HIS A 80 -1.63 -3.55 2.61
C HIS A 80 -1.50 -4.25 3.96
N TYR A 81 -2.61 -4.30 4.72
CA TYR A 81 -2.65 -4.97 6.02
C TYR A 81 -2.23 -6.44 5.94
N HIS A 82 -2.76 -7.18 4.97
CA HIS A 82 -2.51 -8.62 4.87
C HIS A 82 -1.10 -8.94 4.35
N VAL A 83 -0.58 -8.13 3.42
CA VAL A 83 0.81 -8.23 2.95
C VAL A 83 1.79 -8.00 4.10
N ASP A 84 1.58 -6.91 4.85
CA ASP A 84 2.44 -6.57 5.99
C ASP A 84 2.38 -7.65 7.08
N TYR A 85 1.17 -8.12 7.41
CA TYR A 85 0.96 -9.19 8.38
C TYR A 85 1.67 -10.48 7.95
N ALA A 86 1.49 -10.92 6.70
CA ALA A 86 2.09 -12.14 6.19
C ALA A 86 3.62 -12.08 6.23
N LYS A 87 4.21 -10.97 5.77
CA LYS A 87 5.67 -10.76 5.84
C LYS A 87 6.18 -10.77 7.27
N GLN A 88 5.49 -10.13 8.22
CA GLN A 88 5.86 -10.20 9.64
C GLN A 88 5.77 -11.62 10.20
N GLN A 89 4.71 -12.38 9.90
CA GLN A 89 4.60 -13.78 10.34
C GLN A 89 5.75 -14.64 9.82
N ILE A 90 6.12 -14.48 8.55
CA ILE A 90 7.22 -15.22 7.93
C ILE A 90 8.54 -14.87 8.64
N VAL A 91 8.87 -13.59 8.77
CA VAL A 91 10.11 -13.14 9.41
C VAL A 91 10.19 -13.60 10.87
N MET A 92 9.10 -13.45 11.64
CA MET A 92 9.04 -13.85 13.05
C MET A 92 9.14 -15.36 13.23
N SER A 93 8.43 -16.15 12.42
CA SER A 93 8.46 -17.63 12.50
C SER A 93 9.84 -18.20 12.16
N ARG A 94 10.58 -17.53 11.27
CA ARG A 94 11.95 -17.92 10.88
C ARG A 94 13.04 -17.27 11.72
N ARG A 95 12.69 -16.33 12.60
CA ARG A 95 13.60 -15.55 13.44
C ARG A 95 14.68 -14.81 12.64
N TRP A 96 14.36 -14.36 11.43
CA TRP A 96 15.31 -13.62 10.61
C TRP A 96 15.57 -12.23 11.19
N SER A 97 16.85 -11.85 11.29
CA SER A 97 17.30 -10.50 11.64
C SER A 97 17.79 -9.76 10.38
N TYR A 98 18.19 -8.49 10.53
CA TYR A 98 18.81 -7.72 9.46
C TYR A 98 20.16 -8.31 8.96
N ASP A 99 20.75 -9.24 9.72
CA ASP A 99 21.97 -9.97 9.32
C ASP A 99 21.65 -11.10 8.33
N ASP A 100 20.39 -11.54 8.23
CA ASP A 100 19.96 -12.60 7.32
C ASP A 100 19.54 -12.03 5.96
N SER A 101 20.06 -12.60 4.86
CA SER A 101 19.65 -12.20 3.51
C SER A 101 18.15 -12.38 3.26
N PHE A 102 17.53 -13.38 3.90
CA PHE A 102 16.10 -13.64 3.78
C PHE A 102 15.22 -12.54 4.40
N PHE A 103 15.71 -11.82 5.42
CA PHE A 103 15.01 -10.64 5.93
C PHE A 103 14.86 -9.59 4.84
N TRP A 104 15.96 -9.31 4.12
CA TRP A 104 15.97 -8.35 3.02
C TRP A 104 15.10 -8.81 1.85
N TRP A 105 15.08 -10.10 1.53
CA TRP A 105 14.18 -10.64 0.50
C TRP A 105 12.71 -10.50 0.89
N ALA A 106 12.36 -10.80 2.14
CA ALA A 106 11.00 -10.61 2.62
C ALA A 106 10.59 -9.13 2.61
N MET A 107 11.50 -8.24 3.00
CA MET A 107 11.27 -6.79 2.95
C MET A 107 11.10 -6.26 1.53
N THR A 108 11.95 -6.64 0.58
CA THR A 108 11.82 -6.17 -0.82
C THR A 108 10.63 -6.80 -1.53
N PHE A 109 10.29 -8.05 -1.21
CA PHE A 109 9.09 -8.70 -1.74
C PHE A 109 7.81 -8.05 -1.23
N ASP A 110 7.77 -7.66 0.04
CA ASP A 110 6.71 -6.83 0.61
C ASP A 110 6.53 -5.52 -0.16
N GLN A 111 7.62 -4.77 -0.40
CA GLN A 111 7.56 -3.55 -1.21
C GLN A 111 7.04 -3.83 -2.64
N MET A 112 7.48 -4.92 -3.27
CA MET A 112 7.04 -5.31 -4.61
C MET A 112 5.52 -5.58 -4.67
N LEU A 113 4.96 -6.29 -3.68
CA LEU A 113 3.54 -6.59 -3.64
C LEU A 113 2.67 -5.33 -3.49
N HIS A 114 3.13 -4.36 -2.70
CA HIS A 114 2.45 -3.06 -2.60
C HIS A 114 2.51 -2.30 -3.93
N GLN A 115 3.64 -2.32 -4.64
CA GLN A 115 3.72 -1.71 -5.98
C GLN A 115 2.82 -2.41 -7.02
N ILE A 116 2.72 -3.74 -6.99
CA ILE A 116 1.79 -4.49 -7.84
C ILE A 116 0.35 -4.09 -7.56
N THR A 117 0.00 -3.89 -6.28
CA THR A 117 -1.32 -3.38 -5.87
C THR A 117 -1.59 -2.01 -6.48
N TYR A 118 -0.59 -1.13 -6.56
CA TYR A 118 -0.74 0.18 -7.19
C TYR A 118 -0.89 0.14 -8.70
N ILE A 119 -0.21 -0.78 -9.37
CA ILE A 119 -0.45 -1.06 -10.79
C ILE A 119 -1.90 -1.51 -11.00
N ALA A 120 -2.43 -2.38 -10.15
CA ALA A 120 -3.83 -2.83 -10.23
C ALA A 120 -4.83 -1.69 -9.98
N ILE A 121 -4.57 -0.84 -8.99
CA ILE A 121 -5.39 0.36 -8.71
C ILE A 121 -5.38 1.31 -9.90
N ALA A 122 -4.20 1.58 -10.49
CA ALA A 122 -4.08 2.46 -11.64
C ALA A 122 -4.80 1.92 -12.88
N ALA A 123 -4.68 0.60 -13.14
CA ALA A 123 -5.40 -0.07 -14.22
C ALA A 123 -6.92 0.00 -14.03
N ALA A 124 -7.42 -0.09 -12.79
CA ALA A 124 -8.85 -0.02 -12.50
C ALA A 124 -9.48 1.36 -12.81
N VAL A 125 -8.68 2.43 -12.88
CA VAL A 125 -9.17 3.79 -13.14
C VAL A 125 -8.73 4.37 -14.47
N SER A 126 -7.87 3.69 -15.23
CA SER A 126 -7.37 4.17 -16.53
C SER A 126 -8.45 4.19 -17.61
N VAL A 127 -8.44 5.21 -18.48
CA VAL A 127 -9.20 5.15 -19.75
C VAL A 127 -8.54 4.13 -20.67
N TRP A 128 -9.31 3.21 -21.24
CA TRP A 128 -8.93 2.58 -22.49
C TRP A 128 -9.20 3.60 -23.59
N ALA A 129 -8.19 4.37 -23.99
CA ALA A 129 -8.25 5.09 -25.26
C ALA A 129 -8.24 4.02 -26.36
N MET A 130 -9.43 3.55 -26.75
CA MET A 130 -9.64 2.80 -27.99
C MET A 130 -9.74 3.78 -29.15
#